data_AF-A0A2A8XVW5-F1
#
_entry.id   AF-A0A2A8XVW5-F1
#
_cell.length_a   1.000
_cell.length_b   1.000
_cell.length_c   1.000
_cell.angle_alpha   90.00
_cell.angle_beta   90.00
_cell.angle_gamma   90.00
#
_symmetry.space_group_name_H-M   'P 1'
#
loop_
_entity.id
_entity.type
_entity.pdbx_description
1 polymer ?
#
loop_
_entity_poly.entity_id
_entity_poly.type
_entity_poly.pdbx_seq_one_letter_code
_entity_poly.pdbx_strand_id
1 'polypeptide(L)'
;MWKTDFESWNEGIVVDITQSVARIAVNGKDLPFTSVQTSAWNHGPVNDLIVSTNQRVNELYQLMWSQVPVTLQMYFLQGMDLMRFARIAVINERVTGQYIYHFIWG
;
A
#
# COMPACT_ATOMS: atom_id res chain seq x y z
N MET A 1 20.66 -23.46 -11.09
CA MET A 1 19.91 -22.40 -11.80
C MET A 1 18.62 -22.21 -11.02
N TRP A 2 18.61 -21.27 -10.07
CA TRP A 2 17.46 -21.03 -9.19
C TRP A 2 16.49 -20.12 -9.93
N LYS A 3 15.36 -20.69 -10.37
CA LYS A 3 14.24 -19.91 -10.90
C LYS A 3 13.45 -19.49 -9.67
N THR A 4 13.43 -18.19 -9.40
CA THR A 4 12.77 -17.58 -8.24
C THR A 4 11.27 -17.83 -8.28
N ASP A 5 10.76 -18.52 -7.26
CA ASP A 5 9.34 -18.72 -6.94
C ASP A 5 8.64 -17.40 -6.50
N PHE A 6 9.12 -16.25 -6.97
CA PHE A 6 8.61 -14.92 -6.62
C PHE A 6 7.63 -14.38 -7.66
N GLU A 7 7.51 -15.04 -8.82
CA GLU A 7 6.65 -14.59 -9.93
C GLU A 7 5.22 -15.15 -9.89
N SER A 8 4.82 -15.95 -8.90
CA SER A 8 3.48 -16.56 -8.84
C SER A 8 2.54 -16.00 -7.78
N TRP A 9 2.73 -14.74 -7.36
CA TRP A 9 1.66 -14.04 -6.64
C TRP A 9 0.53 -13.78 -7.62
N ASN A 10 -0.53 -14.60 -7.51
CA ASN A 10 -1.83 -14.53 -8.17
C ASN A 10 -2.08 -13.25 -8.97
N GLU A 11 -2.33 -13.41 -10.26
CA GLU A 11 -2.81 -12.40 -11.21
C GLU A 11 -4.22 -11.89 -10.83
N GLY A 12 -4.40 -11.39 -9.61
CA GLY A 12 -5.51 -10.49 -9.29
C GLY A 12 -5.31 -9.21 -10.08
N ILE A 13 -6.36 -8.71 -10.72
CA ILE A 13 -6.30 -7.44 -11.45
C ILE A 13 -5.82 -6.36 -10.47
N VAL A 14 -4.63 -5.81 -10.73
CA VAL A 14 -4.13 -4.63 -10.03
C VAL A 14 -4.93 -3.45 -10.55
N VAL A 15 -5.74 -2.85 -9.67
CA VAL A 15 -6.57 -1.69 -9.99
C VAL A 15 -5.81 -0.43 -9.58
N ASP A 16 -5.52 0.43 -10.55
CA ASP A 16 -5.01 1.78 -10.29
C ASP A 16 -6.17 2.67 -9.83
N ILE A 17 -6.08 3.16 -8.60
CA ILE A 17 -7.07 4.05 -7.98
C ILE A 17 -6.49 5.45 -7.69
N THR A 18 -5.32 5.78 -8.26
CA THR A 18 -4.58 7.01 -7.95
C THR A 18 -5.45 8.26 -8.10
N GLN A 19 -6.23 8.34 -9.18
CA GLN A 19 -7.09 9.51 -9.47
C GLN A 19 -8.34 9.59 -8.59
N SER A 20 -8.65 8.54 -7.82
CA SER A 20 -9.80 8.50 -6.92
C SER A 20 -9.41 8.86 -5.48
N VAL A 21 -8.14 8.75 -5.12
CA VAL A 21 -7.63 8.96 -3.75
C VAL A 21 -7.15 10.40 -3.59
N ALA A 22 -7.67 11.08 -2.58
CA ALA A 22 -7.27 12.45 -2.22
C ALA A 22 -6.13 12.46 -1.19
N ARG A 23 -6.15 11.53 -0.23
CA ARG A 23 -5.20 11.48 0.89
C ARG A 23 -5.09 10.06 1.43
N ILE A 24 -3.89 9.69 1.86
CA ILE A 24 -3.63 8.48 2.64
C ILE A 24 -2.97 8.91 3.95
N ALA A 25 -3.44 8.37 5.07
CA ALA A 25 -2.81 8.55 6.37
C ALA A 25 -2.53 7.21 7.05
N VAL A 26 -1.35 7.09 7.64
CA VAL A 26 -0.89 5.92 8.42
C VAL A 26 -0.67 6.38 9.85
N ASN A 27 -1.39 5.80 10.80
CA ASN A 27 -1.42 6.23 12.20
C ASN A 27 -1.69 7.75 12.35
N GLY A 28 -2.58 8.29 11.49
CA GLY A 28 -2.93 9.71 11.46
C GLY A 28 -1.89 10.63 10.80
N LYS A 29 -0.74 10.11 10.35
CA LYS A 29 0.28 10.87 9.61
C LYS A 29 0.13 10.67 8.11
N ASP A 30 0.28 11.74 7.35
CA ASP A 30 0.11 11.69 5.90
C ASP A 30 1.20 10.87 5.23
N LEU A 31 0.79 9.95 4.36
CA LEU A 31 1.65 9.25 3.44
C LEU A 31 1.47 9.89 2.05
N PRO A 32 2.42 10.72 1.60
CA PRO A 32 2.39 11.25 0.25
C PRO A 32 2.55 10.12 -0.76
N PHE A 33 1.89 10.23 -1.90
CA PHE A 33 1.91 9.20 -2.94
C PHE A 33 1.99 9.81 -4.35
N THR A 34 2.57 9.05 -5.26
CA THR A 34 2.56 9.28 -6.71
C THR A 34 1.65 8.29 -7.43
N SER A 35 1.40 7.11 -6.84
CA SER A 35 0.48 6.11 -7.37
C SER A 35 -0.09 5.27 -6.22
N VAL A 36 -1.34 4.85 -6.37
CA VAL A 36 -2.06 4.00 -5.43
C VAL A 36 -2.74 2.89 -6.21
N GLN A 37 -2.46 1.66 -5.82
CA GLN A 37 -2.98 0.46 -6.45
C GLN A 37 -3.51 -0.52 -5.41
N THR A 38 -4.38 -1.43 -5.83
CA THR A 38 -4.96 -2.47 -4.96
C THR A 38 -5.29 -3.73 -5.75
N SER A 39 -5.22 -4.90 -5.12
CA SER A 39 -5.64 -6.17 -5.72
C SER A 39 -7.17 -6.34 -5.69
N ALA A 40 -7.79 -6.33 -6.88
CA ALA A 40 -9.16 -6.74 -7.22
C ALA A 40 -10.37 -6.08 -6.49
N TRP A 41 -11.07 -5.18 -7.20
CA TRP A 41 -12.31 -4.49 -6.80
C TRP A 41 -13.62 -5.31 -7.04
N ASN A 42 -13.58 -6.43 -7.79
CA ASN A 42 -14.82 -6.97 -8.36
C ASN A 42 -15.48 -8.16 -7.63
N HIS A 43 -14.84 -8.85 -6.66
CA HIS A 43 -15.45 -10.07 -6.06
C HIS A 43 -15.12 -10.39 -4.58
N GLY A 44 -14.58 -9.47 -3.76
CA GLY A 44 -14.31 -9.78 -2.34
C GLY A 44 -13.57 -8.69 -1.57
N PRO A 45 -13.33 -8.86 -0.25
CA PRO A 45 -12.63 -7.86 0.55
C PRO A 45 -11.24 -7.64 -0.02
N VAL A 46 -10.94 -6.39 -0.35
CA VAL A 46 -9.59 -5.92 -0.68
C VAL A 46 -8.64 -6.41 0.42
N ASN A 47 -7.51 -7.00 0.05
CA ASN A 47 -6.53 -7.51 1.02
C ASN A 47 -5.26 -6.65 1.09
N ASP A 48 -5.10 -5.67 0.18
CA ASP A 48 -3.91 -4.85 0.14
C ASP A 48 -4.10 -3.43 -0.41
N LEU A 49 -3.10 -2.59 -0.12
CA LEU A 49 -2.86 -1.29 -0.75
C LEU A 49 -1.38 -1.21 -1.11
N ILE A 50 -1.10 -0.89 -2.36
CA ILE A 50 0.25 -0.63 -2.84
C ILE A 50 0.37 0.87 -3.06
N VAL A 51 1.24 1.52 -2.30
CA VAL A 51 1.46 2.97 -2.35
C VAL A 51 2.87 3.25 -2.83
N SER A 52 2.99 3.93 -3.97
CA SER A 52 4.27 4.40 -4.48
C SER A 52 4.45 5.88 -4.15
N THR A 53 5.67 6.31 -3.82
CA THR A 53 6.00 7.70 -3.50
C THR A 53 7.48 8.00 -3.73
N ASN A 54 7.82 9.28 -3.89
CA ASN A 54 9.20 9.74 -3.99
C ASN A 54 9.77 10.20 -2.64
N GLN A 55 9.01 10.01 -1.54
CA GLN A 55 9.42 10.41 -0.21
C GLN A 55 9.60 9.20 0.70
N ARG A 56 10.78 9.13 1.32
CA ARG A 56 11.06 8.12 2.33
C ARG A 56 10.37 8.48 3.64
N VAL A 57 9.59 7.55 4.19
CA VAL A 57 8.97 7.68 5.51
C VAL A 57 9.61 6.69 6.47
N ASN A 58 10.66 7.14 7.18
CA ASN A 58 11.49 6.27 8.03
C ASN A 58 10.71 5.50 9.10
N GLU A 59 9.65 6.08 9.65
CA GLU A 59 8.81 5.44 10.65
C GLU A 59 8.14 4.16 10.13
N LEU A 60 7.78 4.12 8.84
CA LEU A 60 7.16 2.95 8.22
C LEU A 60 8.10 1.75 8.15
N TYR A 61 9.42 1.97 8.07
CA TYR A 61 10.41 0.90 8.14
C TYR A 61 10.44 0.24 9.53
N GLN A 62 10.38 1.05 10.60
CA GLN A 62 10.31 0.50 11.96
C GLN A 62 9.01 -0.28 12.18
N LEU A 63 7.90 0.26 11.66
CA LEU A 63 6.59 -0.41 11.74
C LEU A 63 6.57 -1.72 10.96
N MET A 64 7.15 -1.77 9.76
CA MET A 64 7.36 -3.01 9.00
C MET A 64 8.15 -4.05 9.80
N TRP A 65 9.27 -3.68 10.41
CA TRP A 65 10.06 -4.63 11.22
C TRP A 65 9.32 -5.11 12.47
N SER A 66 8.57 -4.21 13.12
CA SER A 66 7.80 -4.54 14.33
C SER A 66 6.58 -5.42 14.06
N GLN A 67 6.08 -5.44 12.81
CA GLN A 67 4.84 -6.13 12.41
C GLN A 67 3.59 -5.69 13.20
N VAL A 68 3.65 -4.56 13.91
CA VAL A 68 2.50 -4.01 14.66
C VAL A 68 1.47 -3.46 13.67
N PRO A 69 0.16 -3.75 13.86
CA PRO A 69 -0.88 -3.16 13.03
C PRO A 69 -0.87 -1.63 13.10
N VAL A 70 -1.01 -0.99 11.94
CA VAL A 70 -1.18 0.45 11.78
C VAL A 70 -2.63 0.76 11.43
N THR A 71 -3.09 1.95 11.80
CA THR A 71 -4.34 2.49 11.28
C THR A 71 -4.06 3.08 9.89
N LEU A 72 -4.64 2.49 8.86
CA LEU A 72 -4.60 2.99 7.49
C LEU A 72 -5.92 3.69 7.18
N GLN A 73 -5.85 4.95 6.79
CA GLN A 73 -6.99 5.76 6.38
C GLN A 73 -6.79 6.23 4.95
N MET A 74 -7.80 6.04 4.11
CA MET A 74 -7.85 6.54 2.74
C MET A 74 -9.04 7.45 2.60
N TYR A 75 -8.81 8.64 2.07
CA TYR A 75 -9.84 9.62 1.75
C TYR A 75 -9.97 9.69 0.24
N PHE A 76 -11.16 9.47 -0.28
CA PHE A 76 -11.44 9.53 -1.71
C PHE A 76 -11.98 10.90 -2.10
N LEU A 77 -11.70 11.35 -3.33
CA LEU A 77 -12.18 12.64 -3.86
C LEU A 77 -13.71 12.76 -3.87
N GLN A 78 -14.42 11.63 -3.94
CA GLN A 78 -15.89 11.59 -3.91
C GLN A 78 -16.47 11.70 -2.49
N GLY A 79 -15.63 11.92 -1.47
CA GLY A 79 -16.06 12.10 -0.08
C GLY A 79 -16.26 10.80 0.71
N MET A 80 -16.02 9.64 0.08
CA MET A 80 -15.94 8.36 0.81
C MET A 80 -14.62 8.25 1.56
N ASP A 81 -14.62 7.56 2.69
CA ASP A 81 -13.43 7.20 3.44
C ASP A 81 -13.37 5.69 3.73
N LEU A 82 -12.14 5.19 3.84
CA LEU A 82 -11.86 3.81 4.23
C LEU A 82 -10.87 3.83 5.40
N MET A 83 -11.23 3.15 6.49
CA MET A 83 -10.32 2.86 7.60
C MET A 83 -10.14 1.35 7.77
N ARG A 84 -8.88 0.93 7.90
CA ARG A 84 -8.48 -0.46 8.15
C ARG A 84 -7.33 -0.54 9.14
N PHE A 85 -7.27 -1.64 9.90
CA PHE A 85 -6.03 -2.05 10.54
C PHE A 85 -5.22 -2.86 9.52
N ALA A 86 -4.03 -2.39 9.20
CA ALA A 86 -3.15 -2.99 8.20
C ALA A 86 -1.77 -3.28 8.78
N ARG A 87 -1.01 -4.15 8.14
CA ARG A 87 0.43 -4.31 8.37
C ARG A 87 1.17 -3.85 7.13
N ILE A 88 2.39 -3.34 7.32
CA ILE A 88 3.30 -3.10 6.20
C ILE A 88 4.05 -4.40 5.97
N ALA A 89 3.70 -5.10 4.89
CA ALA A 89 4.29 -6.39 4.54
C ALA A 89 5.71 -6.20 4.02
N VAL A 90 5.88 -5.26 3.09
CA VAL A 90 7.15 -5.01 2.38
C VAL A 90 7.27 -3.53 2.05
N ILE A 91 8.50 -3.02 2.09
CA ILE A 91 8.89 -1.73 1.52
C ILE A 91 10.00 -1.98 0.50
N ASN A 92 9.73 -1.63 -0.75
CA ASN A 92 10.71 -1.71 -1.84
C ASN A 92 11.23 -0.31 -2.18
N GLU A 93 12.53 -0.18 -2.37
CA GLU A 93 13.18 1.02 -2.90
C GLU A 93 13.68 0.73 -4.32
N ARG A 94 13.24 1.53 -5.28
CA ARG A 94 13.71 1.45 -6.67
C ARG A 94 14.96 2.31 -6.82
N VAL A 95 15.81 1.93 -7.78
CA VAL A 95 17.02 2.69 -8.17
C VAL A 95 16.70 4.14 -8.57
N THR A 96 15.46 4.40 -9.00
CA THR A 96 14.95 5.74 -9.34
C THR A 96 14.65 6.63 -8.11
N GLY A 97 14.81 6.12 -6.88
CA GLY A 97 14.46 6.82 -5.65
C GLY A 97 12.97 6.73 -5.28
N GLN A 98 12.20 5.86 -5.95
CA GLN A 98 10.81 5.61 -5.61
C GLN A 98 10.70 4.55 -4.51
N TYR A 99 9.89 4.84 -3.50
CA TYR A 99 9.53 3.93 -2.41
C TYR A 99 8.14 3.34 -2.65
N ILE A 100 8.02 2.03 -2.51
CA ILE A 100 6.78 1.28 -2.69
C ILE A 100 6.44 0.57 -1.39
N TYR A 101 5.35 0.96 -0.76
CA TYR A 101 4.83 0.39 0.48
C TYR A 101 3.69 -0.57 0.15
N HIS A 102 3.80 -1.81 0.61
CA HIS A 102 2.76 -2.81 0.49
C HIS A 102 2.07 -2.97 1.85
N PHE A 103 0.85 -2.44 1.96
CA PHE A 103 -0.03 -2.65 3.09
C PHE A 103 -0.88 -3.88 2.84
N ILE A 104 -1.05 -4.72 3.85
CA ILE A 104 -1.96 -5.85 3.80
C ILE A 104 -2.91 -5.79 4.99
N TRP A 105 -4.15 -6.22 4.80
CA TRP A 105 -5.12 -6.42 5.88
C TRP A 105 -5.99 -7.63 5.56
N GLY A 106 -6.37 -8.36 6.61
CA GLY A 106 -7.00 -9.68 6.53
C GLY A 106 -6.86 -10.39 7.86
#